data_AF-A0A434U915-F1
#
_entry.id   AF-A0A434U915-F1
#
_cell.length_a   1.000
_cell.length_b   1.000
_cell.length_c   1.000
_cell.angle_alpha   90.00
_cell.angle_beta   90.00
_cell.angle_gamma   90.00
#
_symmetry.space_group_name_H-M   'P 1'
#
loop_
_entity.id
_entity.type
_entity.pdbx_description
1 polymer ?
#
loop_
_entity_poly.entity_id
_entity_poly.type
_entity_poly.pdbx_seq_one_letter_code
_entity_poly.pdbx_strand_id
1 'polypeptide(L)'
;MAKRHGKISDKSTTDAIHQHLFDIEPELRMLEGVVGILQSLSTTADQVEPIALAPLAHLSAEALEKIFSTWRQAVTASSNEALAQ
;
A
#
# COMPACT_ATOMS: atom_id res chain seq x y z
N MET A 1 18.17 36.72 -14.79
CA MET A 1 18.07 35.29 -15.14
C MET A 1 17.87 34.48 -13.86
N ALA A 2 16.64 34.29 -13.38
CA ALA A 2 16.35 33.41 -12.23
C ALA A 2 14.84 33.09 -12.14
N LYS A 3 14.36 32.15 -12.96
CA LYS A 3 13.01 31.55 -12.85
C LYS A 3 13.09 30.08 -13.29
N ARG A 4 13.74 29.23 -12.49
CA ARG A 4 13.76 27.76 -12.74
C ARG A 4 13.73 26.87 -11.49
N HIS A 5 13.60 27.42 -10.28
CA HIS A 5 13.61 26.60 -9.05
C HIS A 5 12.25 25.97 -8.68
N GLY A 6 11.12 26.52 -9.13
CA GLY A 6 9.80 25.97 -8.76
C GLY A 6 9.36 24.70 -9.51
N LYS A 7 9.93 24.41 -10.68
CA LYS A 7 9.44 23.32 -11.55
C LYS A 7 10.14 21.96 -11.34
N ILE A 8 11.26 21.95 -10.62
CA ILE A 8 12.06 20.74 -10.35
C ILE A 8 11.62 20.10 -9.01
N SER A 9 11.25 20.92 -8.01
CA SER A 9 10.75 20.43 -6.71
C SER A 9 9.47 19.61 -6.87
N ASP A 10 8.47 20.16 -7.56
CA ASP A 10 7.14 19.54 -7.75
C ASP A 10 7.19 18.20 -8.51
N LYS A 11 8.14 18.06 -9.44
CA LYS A 11 8.37 16.80 -10.15
C LYS A 11 8.97 15.74 -9.23
N SER A 12 9.89 16.13 -8.34
CA SER A 12 10.53 15.23 -7.37
C SER A 12 9.54 14.67 -6.35
N THR A 13 8.61 15.50 -5.85
CA THR A 13 7.53 15.05 -4.95
C THR A 13 6.62 14.05 -5.64
N THR A 14 6.20 14.39 -6.86
CA THR A 14 5.29 13.57 -7.65
C THR A 14 5.91 12.22 -7.97
N ASP A 15 7.19 12.21 -8.35
CA ASP A 15 7.95 10.98 -8.60
C ASP A 15 8.08 10.12 -7.32
N ALA A 16 8.28 10.73 -6.14
CA ALA A 16 8.33 10.02 -4.87
C ALA A 16 6.96 9.43 -4.46
N ILE A 17 5.87 10.16 -4.65
CA ILE A 17 4.50 9.66 -4.40
C ILE A 17 4.19 8.50 -5.34
N HIS A 18 4.53 8.61 -6.62
CA HIS A 18 4.36 7.52 -7.57
C HIS A 18 5.13 6.27 -7.15
N GLN A 19 6.38 6.42 -6.71
CA GLN A 19 7.16 5.29 -6.22
C GLN A 19 6.47 4.60 -5.04
N HIS A 20 5.98 5.36 -4.05
CA HIS A 20 5.23 4.80 -2.93
C HIS A 20 3.94 4.08 -3.37
N LEU A 21 3.23 4.59 -4.39
CA LEU A 21 2.06 3.91 -4.95
C LEU A 21 2.44 2.61 -5.66
N PHE A 22 3.56 2.60 -6.40
CA PHE A 22 4.10 1.38 -6.99
C PHE A 22 4.50 0.35 -5.93
N ASP A 23 5.09 0.79 -4.81
CA ASP A 23 5.50 -0.11 -3.73
C ASP A 23 4.30 -0.69 -2.97
N ILE A 24 3.13 -0.02 -3.00
CA ILE A 24 1.87 -0.50 -2.41
C ILE A 24 1.18 -1.56 -3.27
N GLU A 25 1.33 -1.50 -4.61
CA GLU A 25 0.63 -2.37 -5.55
C GLU A 25 0.78 -3.88 -5.27
N PRO A 26 1.99 -4.41 -5.01
CA PRO A 26 2.16 -5.84 -4.73
C PRO A 26 1.33 -6.30 -3.53
N GLU A 27 1.24 -5.47 -2.50
CA GLU A 27 0.56 -5.84 -1.25
C GLU A 27 -0.96 -5.79 -1.42
N LEU A 28 -1.46 -4.87 -2.26
CA LEU A 28 -2.86 -4.87 -2.69
C LEU A 28 -3.22 -6.11 -3.50
N ARG A 29 -2.36 -6.53 -4.44
CA ARG A 29 -2.55 -7.77 -5.21
C ARG A 29 -2.54 -9.01 -4.31
N MET A 30 -1.68 -9.03 -3.30
CA MET A 30 -1.66 -10.12 -2.32
C MET A 30 -2.99 -10.18 -1.54
N LEU A 31 -3.50 -9.04 -1.07
CA LEU A 31 -4.80 -8.97 -0.38
C LEU A 31 -5.96 -9.39 -1.29
N GLU A 32 -5.96 -9.00 -2.56
CA GLU A 32 -6.93 -9.46 -3.55
C GLU A 32 -6.91 -11.00 -3.66
N GLY A 33 -5.72 -11.61 -3.74
CA GLY A 33 -5.56 -13.05 -3.74
C GLY A 33 -6.10 -13.73 -2.48
N VAL A 34 -5.82 -13.18 -1.29
CA VAL A 34 -6.36 -13.69 -0.03
C VAL A 34 -7.88 -13.62 0.00
N VAL A 35 -8.48 -12.51 -0.45
CA VAL A 35 -9.94 -12.36 -0.55
C VAL A 35 -10.52 -13.41 -1.49
N GLY A 36 -9.91 -13.67 -2.65
CA GLY A 36 -10.33 -14.72 -3.57
C GLY A 36 -10.31 -16.13 -2.96
N ILE A 37 -9.27 -16.43 -2.17
CA ILE A 37 -9.18 -17.69 -1.42
C ILE A 37 -10.30 -17.78 -0.38
N LEU A 38 -10.49 -16.74 0.45
CA LEU A 38 -11.53 -16.71 1.47
C LEU A 38 -12.93 -16.87 0.84
N GLN A 39 -13.18 -16.23 -0.29
CA GLN A 39 -14.42 -16.39 -1.03
C GLN A 39 -14.63 -17.83 -1.53
N SER A 40 -13.57 -18.45 -2.05
CA SER A 40 -13.61 -19.86 -2.48
C SER A 40 -13.92 -20.79 -1.31
N LEU A 41 -13.26 -20.58 -0.17
CA LEU A 41 -13.44 -21.37 1.06
C LEU A 41 -14.81 -21.13 1.72
N SER A 42 -15.41 -19.96 1.54
CA SER A 42 -16.75 -19.64 2.10
C SER A 42 -17.83 -20.62 1.63
N THR A 43 -17.67 -21.22 0.45
CA THR A 43 -18.60 -22.19 -0.12
C THR A 43 -18.50 -23.58 0.52
N THR A 44 -17.43 -23.85 1.27
CA THR A 44 -17.14 -25.11 1.96
C THR A 44 -16.84 -24.88 3.45
N ALA A 45 -17.38 -23.80 4.04
CA ALA A 45 -16.98 -23.32 5.38
C ALA A 45 -17.10 -24.38 6.49
N ASP A 46 -18.10 -25.27 6.41
CA ASP A 46 -18.28 -26.36 7.39
C ASP A 46 -17.16 -27.42 7.37
N GLN A 47 -16.30 -27.41 6.34
CA GLN A 47 -15.21 -28.37 6.14
C GLN A 47 -13.82 -27.76 6.36
N VAL A 48 -13.73 -26.46 6.68
CA VAL A 48 -12.46 -25.76 6.85
C VAL A 48 -12.21 -25.54 8.33
N GLU A 49 -11.14 -26.14 8.85
CA GLU A 49 -10.73 -25.85 10.22
C GLU A 49 -10.25 -24.39 10.34
N PRO A 50 -10.66 -23.65 11.38
CA PRO A 50 -10.24 -22.26 11.57
C PRO A 50 -8.71 -22.05 11.57
N ILE A 51 -7.95 -23.05 12.01
CA ILE A 51 -6.48 -23.01 12.00
C ILE A 51 -5.90 -22.91 10.57
N ALA A 52 -6.60 -23.44 9.57
CA ALA A 52 -6.21 -23.33 8.17
C ALA A 52 -6.31 -21.88 7.64
N LEU A 53 -7.08 -21.01 8.30
CA LEU A 53 -7.21 -19.59 7.96
C LEU A 53 -6.13 -18.71 8.62
N ALA A 54 -5.45 -19.21 9.65
CA ALA A 54 -4.45 -18.43 10.39
C ALA A 54 -3.32 -17.88 9.50
N PRO A 55 -2.76 -18.63 8.52
CA PRO A 55 -1.77 -18.10 7.60
C PRO A 55 -2.32 -16.95 6.73
N LEU A 56 -3.57 -17.05 6.27
CA LEU A 56 -4.21 -16.00 5.46
C LEU A 56 -4.40 -14.72 6.28
N ALA A 57 -4.82 -14.85 7.54
CA ALA A 57 -4.97 -13.72 8.46
C ALA A 57 -3.62 -13.05 8.74
N HIS A 58 -2.57 -13.85 8.99
CA HIS A 58 -1.23 -13.34 9.22
C HIS A 58 -0.67 -12.58 8.01
N LEU A 59 -0.75 -13.18 6.82
CA LEU A 59 -0.32 -12.52 5.57
C LEU A 59 -1.09 -11.22 5.31
N SER A 60 -2.40 -11.22 5.58
CA SER A 60 -3.22 -10.02 5.43
C SER A 60 -2.80 -8.90 6.38
N ALA A 61 -2.49 -9.25 7.64
CA ALA A 61 -2.01 -8.28 8.62
C ALA A 61 -0.69 -7.65 8.19
N GLU A 62 0.28 -8.46 7.75
CA GLU A 62 1.57 -7.96 7.26
C GLU A 62 1.41 -7.05 6.03
N ALA A 63 0.54 -7.43 5.08
CA ALA A 63 0.23 -6.59 3.91
C ALA A 63 -0.30 -5.23 4.34
N LEU A 64 -1.29 -5.21 5.24
CA LEU A 64 -1.95 -4.00 5.70
C LEU A 64 -0.95 -3.09 6.44
N GLU A 65 -0.09 -3.66 7.28
CA GLU A 65 0.96 -2.90 7.96
C GLU A 65 1.90 -2.20 6.97
N LYS A 66 2.37 -2.91 5.94
CA LYS A 66 3.21 -2.34 4.88
C LYS A 66 2.48 -1.25 4.11
N ILE A 67 1.24 -1.51 3.67
CA ILE A 67 0.41 -0.53 2.95
C ILE A 67 0.25 0.74 3.78
N PHE A 68 -0.12 0.62 5.06
CA PHE A 68 -0.30 1.79 5.93
C PHE A 68 1.01 2.52 6.19
N SER A 69 2.13 1.81 6.34
CA SER A 69 3.45 2.40 6.50
C SER A 69 3.83 3.22 5.27
N THR A 70 3.78 2.62 4.08
CA THR A 70 4.13 3.26 2.81
C THR A 70 3.19 4.41 2.47
N TRP A 71 1.89 4.26 2.72
CA TRP A 71 0.92 5.33 2.54
C TRP A 71 1.20 6.53 3.44
N ARG A 72 1.49 6.31 4.73
CA ARG A 72 1.88 7.40 5.64
C ARG A 72 3.15 8.10 5.17
N GLN A 73 4.15 7.37 4.70
CA GLN A 73 5.36 7.95 4.15
C GLN A 73 5.07 8.84 2.94
N ALA A 74 4.21 8.39 2.02
CA ALA A 74 3.78 9.19 0.87
C ALA A 74 3.07 10.49 1.28
N VAL A 75 2.15 10.41 2.24
CA VAL A 75 1.43 11.59 2.77
C VAL A 75 2.36 12.56 3.49
N THR A 76 3.33 12.06 4.25
CA THR A 76 4.33 12.90 4.91
C THR A 76 5.25 13.57 3.89
N ALA A 77 5.69 12.85 2.85
CA ALA A 77 6.50 13.40 1.78
C ALA A 77 5.78 14.54 1.04
N SER A 78 4.48 14.38 0.74
CA SER A 78 3.68 15.44 0.11
C SER A 78 3.45 16.65 1.02
N SER A 79 3.30 16.43 2.34
CA SER A 79 3.00 17.49 3.31
C SER A 79 4.23 18.34 3.68
N ASN A 80 5.40 17.70 3.80
CA ASN A 80 6.64 18.40 4.13
C ASN A 80 7.10 19.34 3.02
N GLU A 81 6.85 18.98 1.76
CA GLU A 81 7.12 19.89 0.64
C GLU A 81 6.12 21.05 0.57
N ALA A 82 4.85 20.85 0.94
CA ALA A 82 3.85 21.92 0.99
C ALA A 82 4.16 22.99 2.05
N LEU A 83 4.93 22.66 3.10
CA LEU A 83 5.40 23.61 4.12
C LEU A 83 6.75 24.27 3.77
N ALA A 84 7.47 23.74 2.78
CA ALA A 84 8.76 24.25 2.33
C ALA A 84 8.68 25.17 1.08
N GLN A 85 7.49 25.27 0.47
CA GLN A 85 7.15 26.19 -0.63
C GLN A 85 6.57 27.51 -0.10
#